data_AF-E9HVD6-F1
#
_entry.id   AF-E9HVD6-F1
#
_cell.length_a   1.000
_cell.length_b   1.000
_cell.length_c   1.000
_cell.angle_alpha   90.00
_cell.angle_beta   90.00
_cell.angle_gamma   90.00
#
_symmetry.space_group_name_H-M   'P 1'
#
loop_
_entity.id
_entity.type
_entity.pdbx_description
1 polymer ?
#
loop_
_entity_poly.entity_id
_entity_poly.type
_entity_poly.pdbx_seq_one_letter_code
_entity_poly.pdbx_strand_id
1 'polypeptide(L)'
;MGHSISWMNIVVLYLLADTFVLANPEKGFYHGYEIFFSNYQAISLSTLQQWRTSENVTLVHINYVLDNFVTSNISSTVLSKLTVDFQTLRSADMKAIVRFSYTLTEGNMNDAALTQLLKHIDQLKPYLQVKMRPLANSDVIATVQAGFIGTWGEWYYSNNYATPMSGGAWYEPTATQQTSRNTILNALMKAVPTSRMVQLRTPTYKQV
;
A
#
# COMPACT_ATOMS: atom_id res chain seq x y z
N MET A 1 -1.20 7.46 -78.63
CA MET A 1 -0.81 6.61 -77.48
C MET A 1 -1.47 7.19 -76.24
N GLY A 2 -2.61 6.66 -75.83
CA GLY A 2 -3.36 7.16 -74.67
C GLY A 2 -2.96 6.38 -73.42
N HIS A 3 -2.35 7.05 -72.45
CA HIS A 3 -1.99 6.45 -71.17
C HIS A 3 -3.25 6.26 -70.31
N SER A 4 -3.52 5.02 -69.91
CA SER A 4 -4.55 4.69 -68.92
C SER A 4 -4.06 5.08 -67.53
N ILE A 5 -4.76 6.00 -66.87
CA ILE A 5 -4.50 6.37 -65.48
C ILE A 5 -5.17 5.31 -64.59
N SER A 6 -4.35 4.60 -63.82
CA SER A 6 -4.80 3.65 -62.81
C SER A 6 -5.37 4.40 -61.61
N TRP A 7 -6.59 4.08 -61.20
CA TRP A 7 -7.22 4.67 -60.02
C TRP A 7 -6.61 4.07 -58.74
N MET A 8 -6.11 4.95 -57.88
CA MET A 8 -5.54 4.59 -56.59
C MET A 8 -6.67 4.22 -55.61
N ASN A 9 -6.66 2.99 -55.08
CA ASN A 9 -7.58 2.59 -54.02
C ASN A 9 -7.22 3.34 -52.72
N ILE A 10 -8.07 4.28 -52.31
CA ILE A 10 -7.98 4.94 -51.01
C ILE A 10 -8.73 4.08 -49.99
N VAL A 11 -7.99 3.48 -49.06
CA VAL A 11 -8.57 2.82 -47.88
C VAL A 11 -8.77 3.88 -46.81
N VAL A 12 -10.02 4.25 -46.55
CA VAL A 12 -10.38 5.13 -45.44
C VAL A 12 -10.58 4.27 -44.20
N LEU A 13 -9.63 4.34 -43.27
CA LEU A 13 -9.75 3.75 -41.94
C LEU A 13 -10.56 4.68 -41.05
N TYR A 14 -11.76 4.26 -40.67
CA TYR A 14 -12.52 4.92 -39.61
C TYR A 14 -12.00 4.42 -38.27
N LEU A 15 -11.31 5.29 -37.54
CA LEU A 15 -11.03 5.05 -36.12
C LEU A 15 -12.37 5.12 -35.39
N LEU A 16 -12.86 3.97 -34.91
CA LEU A 16 -13.97 3.96 -33.96
C LEU A 16 -13.52 4.77 -32.74
N ALA A 17 -14.39 5.66 -32.26
CA ALA A 17 -14.12 6.38 -31.02
C ALA A 17 -13.83 5.35 -29.92
N ASP A 18 -12.66 5.47 -29.30
CA ASP A 18 -12.30 4.62 -28.18
C ASP A 18 -13.19 5.01 -26.99
N THR A 19 -14.22 4.18 -26.75
CA THR A 19 -15.11 4.30 -25.59
C THR A 19 -14.57 3.51 -24.39
N PHE A 20 -13.38 2.91 -24.53
CA PHE A 20 -12.71 2.25 -23.43
C PHE A 20 -12.38 3.29 -22.37
N VAL A 21 -13.11 3.25 -21.27
CA VAL A 21 -12.73 3.99 -20.07
C VAL A 21 -11.36 3.44 -19.66
N LEU A 22 -10.31 4.24 -19.87
CA LEU A 22 -9.00 3.99 -19.28
C LEU A 22 -9.18 4.09 -17.76
N ALA A 23 -9.56 2.97 -17.15
CA ALA A 23 -9.66 2.82 -15.72
C ALA A 23 -8.29 3.18 -15.15
N ASN A 24 -8.15 4.36 -14.55
CA ASN A 24 -6.86 4.89 -14.12
C ASN A 24 -6.44 4.09 -12.88
N PRO A 25 -5.56 3.10 -13.00
CA PRO A 25 -5.41 2.10 -11.95
C PRO A 25 -4.71 2.69 -10.71
N GLU A 26 -4.16 3.90 -10.82
CA GLU A 26 -3.42 4.59 -9.76
C GLU A 26 -4.01 5.96 -9.41
N LYS A 27 -5.24 6.29 -9.83
CA LYS A 27 -5.92 7.55 -9.45
C LYS A 27 -7.41 7.33 -9.19
N GLY A 28 -7.98 8.15 -8.31
CA GLY A 28 -9.41 8.19 -8.03
C GLY A 28 -9.74 7.82 -6.58
N PHE A 29 -11.03 7.63 -6.32
CA PHE A 29 -11.52 7.16 -5.04
C PHE A 29 -11.14 5.70 -4.81
N TYR A 30 -11.14 5.27 -3.55
CA TYR A 30 -10.86 3.90 -3.16
C TYR A 30 -11.84 3.44 -2.07
N HIS A 31 -12.10 2.14 -2.05
CA HIS A 31 -12.69 1.45 -0.89
C HIS A 31 -11.59 0.94 0.05
N GLY A 32 -11.97 0.50 1.25
CA GLY A 32 -11.02 0.10 2.29
C GLY A 32 -11.24 -1.32 2.82
N TYR A 33 -10.13 -1.99 3.14
CA TYR A 33 -10.10 -3.16 4.03
C TYR A 33 -9.24 -2.89 5.25
N GLU A 34 -9.68 -3.42 6.38
CA GLU A 34 -8.93 -3.54 7.62
C GLU A 34 -8.79 -5.03 7.93
N ILE A 35 -7.57 -5.55 7.80
CA ILE A 35 -7.30 -7.00 7.90
C ILE A 35 -6.46 -7.25 9.14
N PHE A 36 -7.08 -7.81 10.17
CA PHE A 36 -6.40 -8.20 11.41
C PHE A 36 -5.63 -9.50 11.21
N PHE A 37 -4.37 -9.53 11.60
CA PHE A 37 -3.54 -10.73 11.49
C PHE A 37 -3.95 -11.82 12.48
N SER A 38 -4.54 -11.46 13.62
CA SER A 38 -5.16 -12.41 14.56
C SER A 38 -6.41 -13.09 14.02
N ASN A 39 -7.16 -12.43 13.14
CA ASN A 39 -8.41 -12.91 12.55
C ASN A 39 -8.48 -12.53 11.07
N TYR A 40 -7.62 -13.18 10.28
CA TYR A 40 -7.39 -12.81 8.89
C TYR A 40 -8.62 -13.09 8.01
N GLN A 41 -9.25 -12.01 7.52
CA GLN A 41 -10.30 -12.07 6.51
C GLN A 41 -9.72 -11.63 5.17
N ALA A 42 -9.63 -12.56 4.21
CA ALA A 42 -9.06 -12.28 2.90
C ALA A 42 -9.95 -11.34 2.08
N ILE A 43 -9.34 -10.57 1.18
CA ILE A 43 -10.10 -9.70 0.28
C ILE A 43 -10.91 -10.54 -0.72
N SER A 44 -12.09 -10.05 -1.09
CA SER A 44 -13.03 -10.78 -1.96
C SER A 44 -12.87 -10.38 -3.42
N LEU A 45 -12.57 -11.35 -4.30
CA LEU A 45 -12.47 -11.12 -5.75
C LEU A 45 -13.76 -10.52 -6.33
N SER A 46 -14.92 -11.07 -5.97
CA SER A 46 -16.20 -10.61 -6.49
C SER A 46 -16.52 -9.18 -6.03
N THR A 47 -16.17 -8.84 -4.78
CA THR A 47 -16.34 -7.48 -4.24
C THR A 47 -15.46 -6.48 -4.98
N LEU A 48 -14.19 -6.81 -5.20
CA LEU A 48 -13.27 -5.97 -5.97
C LEU A 48 -13.76 -5.77 -7.41
N GLN A 49 -14.20 -6.83 -8.08
CA GLN A 49 -14.77 -6.76 -9.43
C GLN A 49 -16.05 -5.93 -9.48
N GLN A 50 -16.90 -6.01 -8.45
CA GLN A 50 -18.08 -5.17 -8.32
C GLN A 50 -17.71 -3.69 -8.22
N TRP A 51 -16.81 -3.31 -7.32
CA TRP A 51 -16.33 -1.92 -7.21
C TRP A 51 -15.76 -1.40 -8.53
N ARG A 52 -14.98 -2.23 -9.23
CA ARG A 52 -14.41 -1.87 -10.52
C ARG A 52 -15.47 -1.66 -11.60
N THR A 53 -16.42 -2.59 -11.74
CA THR A 53 -17.37 -2.61 -12.87
C THR A 53 -18.61 -1.74 -12.63
N SER A 54 -19.03 -1.57 -11.38
CA SER A 54 -20.25 -0.83 -11.02
C SER A 54 -19.96 0.60 -10.58
N GLU A 55 -18.79 0.85 -9.98
CA GLU A 55 -18.45 2.15 -9.40
C GLU A 55 -17.25 2.82 -10.08
N ASN A 56 -16.61 2.15 -11.04
CA ASN A 56 -15.37 2.59 -11.69
C ASN A 56 -14.21 2.84 -10.70
N VAL A 57 -14.20 2.12 -9.57
CA VAL A 57 -13.13 2.19 -8.56
C VAL A 57 -12.04 1.17 -8.89
N THR A 58 -10.81 1.65 -9.04
CA THR A 58 -9.64 0.83 -9.42
C THR A 58 -8.62 0.67 -8.29
N LEU A 59 -8.80 1.44 -7.21
CA LEU A 59 -7.94 1.46 -6.03
C LEU A 59 -8.64 0.88 -4.81
N VAL A 60 -7.87 0.20 -3.99
CA VAL A 60 -8.31 -0.25 -2.66
C VAL A 60 -7.24 0.07 -1.63
N HIS A 61 -7.64 0.69 -0.52
CA HIS A 61 -6.76 0.84 0.64
C HIS A 61 -6.84 -0.44 1.48
N ILE A 62 -5.69 -1.03 1.80
CA ILE A 62 -5.62 -2.22 2.66
C ILE A 62 -4.71 -1.89 3.85
N ASN A 63 -5.31 -1.82 5.04
CA ASN A 63 -4.59 -1.69 6.29
C ASN A 63 -4.46 -3.06 6.95
N TYR A 64 -3.26 -3.63 6.94
CA TYR A 64 -2.94 -4.87 7.63
C TYR A 64 -2.58 -4.57 9.10
N VAL A 65 -3.36 -5.10 10.03
CA VAL A 65 -3.22 -4.85 11.47
C VAL A 65 -2.47 -6.00 12.13
N LEU A 66 -1.25 -5.75 12.59
CA LEU A 66 -0.34 -6.69 13.27
C LEU A 66 -0.67 -6.81 14.78
N ASP A 67 -1.95 -6.87 15.11
CA ASP A 67 -2.51 -6.75 16.47
C ASP A 67 -1.93 -7.75 17.48
N ASN A 68 -1.71 -9.00 17.09
CA ASN A 68 -1.10 -10.03 17.93
C ASN A 68 0.43 -10.13 17.80
N PHE A 69 1.07 -9.23 17.04
CA PHE A 69 2.49 -9.33 16.72
C PHE A 69 3.33 -8.16 17.25
N VAL A 70 2.77 -7.26 18.07
CA VAL A 70 3.51 -6.09 18.62
C VAL A 70 4.87 -6.45 19.24
N THR A 71 4.95 -7.60 19.93
CA THR A 71 6.16 -8.05 20.63
C THR A 71 6.74 -9.36 20.09
N SER A 72 6.27 -9.84 18.94
CA SER A 72 6.67 -11.15 18.40
C SER A 72 6.69 -11.16 16.88
N ASN A 73 7.53 -12.00 16.29
CA ASN A 73 7.62 -12.15 14.84
C ASN A 73 6.28 -12.61 14.23
N ILE A 74 5.97 -12.08 13.03
CA ILE A 74 4.80 -12.51 12.25
C ILE A 74 5.00 -13.96 11.82
N SER A 75 3.97 -14.79 11.99
CA SER A 75 4.05 -16.20 11.55
C SER A 75 4.15 -16.32 10.03
N SER A 76 4.87 -17.32 9.54
CA SER A 76 4.95 -17.62 8.10
C SER A 76 3.58 -17.92 7.49
N THR A 77 2.69 -18.57 8.26
CA THR A 77 1.31 -18.86 7.86
C THR A 77 0.54 -17.58 7.54
N VAL A 78 0.59 -16.57 8.41
CA VAL A 78 -0.09 -15.28 8.17
C VAL A 78 0.58 -14.52 7.03
N LEU A 79 1.91 -14.48 6.99
CA LEU A 79 2.65 -13.81 5.91
C LEU A 79 2.28 -14.36 4.52
N SER A 80 2.06 -15.67 4.40
CA SER A 80 1.65 -16.30 3.13
C SER A 80 0.29 -15.81 2.59
N LYS A 81 -0.58 -15.28 3.46
CA LYS A 81 -1.90 -14.75 3.07
C LYS A 81 -1.78 -13.47 2.24
N LEU A 82 -0.75 -12.66 2.46
CA LEU A 82 -0.49 -11.47 1.63
C LEU A 82 -0.27 -11.85 0.17
N THR A 83 0.36 -12.99 -0.11
CA THR A 83 0.51 -13.49 -1.49
C THR A 83 -0.84 -13.74 -2.14
N VAL A 84 -1.80 -14.29 -1.39
CA VAL A 84 -3.16 -14.57 -1.89
C VAL A 84 -3.92 -13.27 -2.15
N ASP A 85 -3.81 -12.28 -1.26
CA ASP A 85 -4.43 -10.97 -1.47
C ASP A 85 -3.85 -10.25 -2.70
N PHE A 86 -2.52 -10.25 -2.87
CA PHE A 86 -1.89 -9.67 -4.07
C PHE A 86 -2.22 -10.43 -5.36
N GLN A 87 -2.48 -11.73 -5.30
CA GLN A 87 -3.01 -12.48 -6.45
C GLN A 87 -4.45 -12.08 -6.75
N THR A 88 -5.27 -11.91 -5.73
CA THR A 88 -6.68 -11.53 -5.86
C THR A 88 -6.83 -10.14 -6.48
N LEU A 89 -6.01 -9.16 -6.05
CA LEU A 89 -5.93 -7.83 -6.68
C LEU A 89 -5.63 -7.91 -8.18
N ARG A 90 -4.67 -8.76 -8.55
CA ARG A 90 -4.28 -8.97 -9.95
C ARG A 90 -5.43 -9.56 -10.78
N SER A 91 -6.14 -10.54 -10.22
CA SER A 91 -7.31 -11.14 -10.86
C SER A 91 -8.51 -10.18 -10.97
N ALA A 92 -8.60 -9.19 -10.09
CA ALA A 92 -9.62 -8.15 -10.12
C ALA A 92 -9.26 -6.95 -11.03
N ASP A 93 -8.03 -6.91 -11.56
CA ASP A 93 -7.47 -5.73 -12.23
C ASP A 93 -7.53 -4.47 -11.34
N MET A 94 -7.13 -4.60 -10.08
CA MET A 94 -7.10 -3.50 -9.10
C MET A 94 -5.71 -3.33 -8.50
N LYS A 95 -5.44 -2.13 -7.98
CA LYS A 95 -4.22 -1.83 -7.24
C LYS A 95 -4.51 -1.42 -5.80
N ALA A 96 -3.55 -1.71 -4.92
CA ALA A 96 -3.64 -1.42 -3.50
C ALA A 96 -2.79 -0.23 -3.05
N ILE A 97 -3.37 0.59 -2.18
CA ILE A 97 -2.66 1.46 -1.24
C ILE A 97 -2.45 0.63 0.03
N VAL A 98 -1.23 0.17 0.26
CA VAL A 98 -0.93 -0.75 1.38
C VAL A 98 -0.49 0.04 2.60
N ARG A 99 -1.05 -0.28 3.76
CA ARG A 99 -0.62 0.23 5.07
C ARG A 99 -0.47 -0.94 6.04
N PHE A 100 0.42 -0.78 7.00
CA PHE A 100 0.53 -1.67 8.16
C PHE A 100 0.29 -0.85 9.43
N SER A 101 -0.36 -1.43 10.43
CA SER A 101 -0.58 -0.81 11.74
C SER A 101 -0.55 -1.88 12.83
N TYR A 102 -0.45 -1.49 14.10
CA TYR A 102 -0.53 -2.45 15.23
C TYR A 102 -1.92 -2.46 15.87
N THR A 103 -2.68 -1.38 15.71
CA THR A 103 -3.96 -1.22 16.37
C THR A 103 -4.80 -0.19 15.65
N LEU A 104 -6.11 -0.41 15.65
CA LEU A 104 -7.13 0.54 15.21
C LEU A 104 -7.96 1.07 16.40
N THR A 105 -7.62 0.64 17.61
CA THR A 105 -8.33 1.04 18.82
C THR A 105 -7.89 2.45 19.22
N GLU A 106 -8.84 3.38 19.24
CA GLU A 106 -8.59 4.74 19.73
C GLU A 106 -7.99 4.72 21.14
N GLY A 107 -7.01 5.60 21.37
CA GLY A 107 -6.27 5.67 22.64
C GLY A 107 -5.23 4.56 22.84
N ASN A 108 -5.22 3.51 22.00
CA ASN A 108 -4.16 2.52 22.04
C ASN A 108 -2.95 2.99 21.21
N MET A 109 -1.89 3.40 21.91
CA MET A 109 -0.63 3.91 21.34
C MET A 109 0.49 2.85 21.34
N ASN A 110 0.15 1.57 21.52
CA ASN A 110 1.11 0.49 21.61
C ASN A 110 1.56 0.04 20.22
N ASP A 111 2.64 0.65 19.73
CA ASP A 111 3.41 0.16 18.60
C ASP A 111 4.64 -0.65 19.06
N ALA A 112 5.22 -1.42 18.15
CA ALA A 112 6.37 -2.26 18.47
C ALA A 112 7.63 -1.42 18.74
N ALA A 113 8.47 -1.87 19.68
CA ALA A 113 9.81 -1.32 19.88
C ALA A 113 10.66 -1.42 18.60
N LEU A 114 11.63 -0.51 18.43
CA LEU A 114 12.38 -0.32 17.18
C LEU A 114 12.92 -1.62 16.60
N THR A 115 13.59 -2.44 17.40
CA THR A 115 14.16 -3.73 16.96
C THR A 115 13.08 -4.69 16.43
N GLN A 116 11.91 -4.75 17.07
CA GLN A 116 10.83 -5.64 16.64
C GLN A 116 10.12 -5.11 15.40
N LEU A 117 9.90 -3.79 15.31
CA LEU A 117 9.33 -3.13 14.13
C LEU A 117 10.20 -3.36 12.90
N LEU A 118 11.53 -3.22 13.03
CA LEU A 118 12.46 -3.50 11.93
C LEU A 118 12.40 -4.97 11.48
N LYS A 119 12.26 -5.93 12.41
CA LYS A 119 12.01 -7.33 12.05
C LYS A 119 10.72 -7.50 11.26
N HIS A 120 9.63 -6.82 11.64
CA HIS A 120 8.38 -6.90 10.88
C HIS A 120 8.55 -6.39 9.44
N ILE A 121 9.24 -5.28 9.25
CA ILE A 121 9.55 -4.76 7.90
C ILE A 121 10.36 -5.79 7.10
N ASP A 122 11.37 -6.40 7.71
CA ASP A 122 12.18 -7.44 7.08
C ASP A 122 11.36 -8.69 6.73
N GLN A 123 10.41 -9.10 7.59
CA GLN A 123 9.50 -10.22 7.34
C GLN A 123 8.50 -9.93 6.21
N LEU A 124 8.06 -8.68 6.06
CA LEU A 124 7.11 -8.25 5.04
C LEU A 124 7.77 -7.99 3.68
N LYS A 125 9.06 -7.62 3.68
CA LYS A 125 9.83 -7.29 2.47
C LYS A 125 9.70 -8.35 1.35
N PRO A 126 9.83 -9.67 1.58
CA PRO A 126 9.68 -10.67 0.52
C PRO A 126 8.29 -10.69 -0.13
N TYR A 127 7.26 -10.25 0.60
CA TYR A 127 5.88 -10.22 0.12
C TYR A 127 5.54 -8.92 -0.60
N LEU A 128 6.21 -7.82 -0.23
CA LEU A 128 6.13 -6.55 -0.96
C LEU A 128 6.98 -6.57 -2.24
N GLN A 129 8.17 -7.19 -2.22
CA GLN A 129 9.15 -7.16 -3.31
C GLN A 129 9.32 -8.48 -4.10
N VAL A 130 8.51 -9.51 -3.86
CA VAL A 130 8.61 -10.89 -4.42
C VAL A 130 9.84 -11.13 -5.30
N LYS A 131 10.91 -11.67 -4.69
CA LYS A 131 12.23 -11.91 -5.31
C LYS A 131 12.21 -12.69 -6.63
N MET A 132 11.16 -13.45 -6.91
CA MET A 132 11.10 -14.44 -8.00
C MET A 132 10.20 -14.04 -9.18
N ARG A 133 9.65 -12.83 -9.21
CA ARG A 133 8.86 -12.34 -10.36
C ARG A 133 9.47 -11.05 -10.92
N PRO A 134 9.45 -10.84 -12.25
CA PRO A 134 10.02 -9.66 -12.88
C PRO A 134 9.38 -8.33 -12.41
N LEU A 135 8.24 -8.37 -11.70
CA LEU A 135 7.49 -7.19 -11.28
C LEU A 135 7.31 -7.00 -9.77
N ALA A 136 7.84 -7.86 -8.89
CA ALA A 136 7.88 -7.60 -7.44
C ALA A 136 6.57 -7.01 -6.82
N ASN A 137 5.38 -7.54 -7.15
CA ASN A 137 4.06 -6.96 -6.80
C ASN A 137 3.82 -5.48 -7.14
N SER A 138 4.75 -4.79 -7.80
CA SER A 138 4.58 -3.40 -8.23
C SER A 138 3.39 -3.24 -9.18
N ASP A 139 3.04 -4.27 -9.94
CA ASP A 139 1.87 -4.27 -10.81
C ASP A 139 0.56 -4.08 -10.03
N VAL A 140 0.47 -4.59 -8.80
CA VAL A 140 -0.74 -4.49 -7.94
C VAL A 140 -0.60 -3.56 -6.75
N ILE A 141 0.60 -3.03 -6.47
CA ILE A 141 0.80 -2.01 -5.43
C ILE A 141 0.85 -0.64 -6.13
N ALA A 142 -0.07 0.26 -5.79
CA ALA A 142 0.00 1.66 -6.22
C ALA A 142 1.01 2.44 -5.36
N THR A 143 0.92 2.28 -4.04
CA THR A 143 1.84 2.90 -3.07
C THR A 143 1.78 2.15 -1.75
N VAL A 144 2.83 2.31 -0.93
CA VAL A 144 2.83 1.87 0.46
C VAL A 144 2.84 3.09 1.36
N GLN A 145 1.87 3.23 2.23
CA GLN A 145 1.88 4.28 3.22
C GLN A 145 2.83 3.91 4.35
N ALA A 146 3.61 4.88 4.80
CA ALA A 146 4.46 4.76 5.98
C ALA A 146 3.55 4.46 7.17
N GLY A 147 3.47 3.19 7.52
CA GLY A 147 2.63 2.64 8.58
C GLY A 147 3.40 2.42 9.88
N PHE A 148 2.92 1.47 10.67
CA PHE A 148 3.49 0.94 11.91
C PHE A 148 3.46 1.89 13.11
N ILE A 149 3.80 3.16 12.92
CA ILE A 149 3.95 4.09 14.04
C ILE A 149 2.58 4.63 14.47
N GLY A 150 2.25 4.44 15.74
CA GLY A 150 1.06 4.94 16.41
C GLY A 150 -0.26 4.29 16.01
N THR A 151 -1.34 4.76 16.65
CA THR A 151 -2.72 4.35 16.36
C THR A 151 -3.04 4.51 14.87
N TRP A 152 -3.64 3.49 14.26
CA TRP A 152 -3.93 3.38 12.82
C TRP A 152 -2.70 3.41 11.89
N GLY A 153 -1.48 3.39 12.44
CA GLY A 153 -0.23 3.47 11.69
C GLY A 153 0.02 4.83 11.05
N GLU A 154 -0.51 5.92 11.62
CA GLU A 154 -0.50 7.26 11.00
C GLU A 154 0.62 8.18 11.45
N TRP A 155 1.61 7.62 12.17
CA TRP A 155 2.79 8.33 12.64
C TRP A 155 2.52 9.39 13.70
N TYR A 156 1.35 9.38 14.35
CA TYR A 156 1.01 10.40 15.34
C TYR A 156 0.96 9.84 16.77
N TYR A 157 -0.04 9.02 17.08
CA TYR A 157 -0.34 8.57 18.45
C TYR A 157 0.53 7.39 18.89
N SER A 158 1.77 7.64 19.32
CA SER A 158 2.79 6.61 19.60
C SER A 158 3.44 6.75 20.97
N ASN A 159 3.60 5.63 21.68
CA ASN A 159 4.35 5.57 22.93
C ASN A 159 5.88 5.48 22.72
N ASN A 160 6.35 4.87 21.62
CA ASN A 160 7.78 4.71 21.37
C ASN A 160 8.39 5.85 20.53
N TYR A 161 7.58 6.47 19.66
CA TYR A 161 8.08 7.35 18.60
C TYR A 161 7.50 8.76 18.65
N ALA A 162 6.76 9.11 19.69
CA ALA A 162 6.33 10.48 19.95
C ALA A 162 6.31 10.74 21.45
N THR A 163 6.35 12.02 21.84
CA THR A 163 6.27 12.45 23.23
C THR A 163 5.21 13.56 23.33
N PRO A 164 4.35 13.57 24.37
CA PRO A 164 3.43 14.66 24.59
C PRO A 164 4.18 15.99 24.71
N MET A 165 3.75 17.00 23.97
CA MET A 165 4.21 18.38 24.13
C MET A 165 3.68 18.97 25.44
N SER A 166 4.29 20.08 25.88
CA SER A 166 3.78 20.85 27.02
C SER A 166 2.30 21.22 26.79
N GLY A 167 1.44 20.91 27.76
CA GLY A 167 -0.02 21.06 27.65
C GLY A 167 -0.77 19.82 27.16
N GLY A 168 -0.08 18.73 26.81
CA GLY A 168 -0.63 17.37 26.67
C GLY A 168 -1.53 17.09 25.46
N ALA A 169 -1.94 18.12 24.71
CA ALA A 169 -2.86 17.97 23.57
C ALA A 169 -2.19 17.53 22.26
N TRP A 170 -0.87 17.69 22.14
CA TRP A 170 -0.12 17.42 20.91
C TRP A 170 1.06 16.51 21.20
N TYR A 171 1.46 15.70 20.22
CA TYR A 171 2.60 14.80 20.31
C TYR A 171 3.63 15.14 19.23
N GLU A 172 4.90 15.21 19.61
CA GLU A 172 6.03 15.43 18.71
C GLU A 172 7.18 14.48 19.06
N PRO A 173 7.95 13.99 18.08
CA PRO A 173 9.12 13.17 18.35
C PRO A 173 10.25 14.02 18.95
N THR A 174 10.91 13.48 19.98
CA THR A 174 12.25 13.95 20.38
C THR A 174 13.28 13.67 19.28
N ALA A 175 14.49 14.24 19.36
CA ALA A 175 15.56 13.97 18.39
C ALA A 175 15.90 12.47 18.24
N THR A 176 15.93 11.73 19.35
CA THR A 176 16.14 10.27 19.36
C THR A 176 14.97 9.52 18.71
N GLN A 177 13.74 9.94 18.98
CA GLN A 177 12.56 9.36 18.34
C GLN A 177 12.52 9.67 16.84
N GLN A 178 12.92 10.88 16.43
CA GLN A 178 13.04 11.25 15.02
C GLN A 178 14.11 10.40 14.31
N THR A 179 15.23 10.12 14.97
CA THR A 179 16.26 9.19 14.43
C THR A 179 15.70 7.78 14.24
N SER A 180 14.89 7.30 15.19
CA SER A 180 14.22 5.99 15.09
C SER A 180 13.20 5.98 13.93
N ARG A 181 12.41 7.04 13.79
CA ARG A 181 11.45 7.25 12.69
C ARG A 181 12.15 7.26 11.33
N ASN A 182 13.28 7.97 11.21
CA ASN A 182 14.10 7.98 9.98
C ASN A 182 14.64 6.59 9.66
N THR A 183 15.09 5.84 10.66
CA THR A 183 15.53 4.44 10.51
C THR A 183 14.41 3.55 9.98
N ILE A 184 13.20 3.69 10.53
CA ILE A 184 12.01 2.93 10.11
C ILE A 184 11.60 3.28 8.68
N LEU A 185 11.56 4.58 8.34
CA LEU A 185 11.24 5.03 6.98
C LEU A 185 12.24 4.48 5.96
N ASN A 186 13.53 4.53 6.28
CA ASN A 186 14.59 3.97 5.44
C ASN A 186 14.47 2.45 5.27
N ALA A 187 14.13 1.72 6.32
CA ALA A 187 13.87 0.28 6.23
C ALA A 187 12.67 0.00 5.33
N LEU A 188 11.58 0.76 5.46
CA LEU A 188 10.38 0.60 4.64
C LEU A 188 10.66 0.91 3.17
N MET A 189 11.38 1.99 2.85
CA MET A 189 11.80 2.31 1.48
C MET A 189 12.64 1.18 0.85
N LYS A 190 13.47 0.49 1.65
CA LYS A 190 14.23 -0.68 1.19
C LYS A 190 13.40 -1.95 1.07
N ALA A 191 12.19 -1.99 1.64
CA ALA A 191 11.28 -3.12 1.63
C ALA A 191 10.19 -3.02 0.54
N VAL A 192 9.89 -1.82 0.06
CA VAL A 192 8.92 -1.54 -1.00
C VAL A 192 9.57 -1.66 -2.38
N PRO A 193 8.88 -2.12 -3.44
CA PRO A 193 9.45 -2.17 -4.79
C PRO A 193 10.06 -0.83 -5.20
N THR A 194 11.24 -0.86 -5.84
CA THR A 194 11.97 0.37 -6.22
C THR A 194 11.21 1.25 -7.20
N SER A 195 10.23 0.69 -7.93
CA SER A 195 9.31 1.40 -8.81
C SER A 195 8.09 1.99 -8.09
N ARG A 196 8.02 1.89 -6.76
CA ARG A 196 6.89 2.34 -5.93
C ARG A 196 7.34 3.28 -4.82
N MET A 197 6.45 4.17 -4.42
CA MET A 197 6.72 5.22 -3.45
C MET A 197 6.22 4.81 -2.07
N VAL A 198 6.90 5.35 -1.05
CA VAL A 198 6.40 5.39 0.32
C VAL A 198 5.70 6.72 0.57
N GLN A 199 4.45 6.70 1.00
CA GLN A 199 3.67 7.90 1.34
C GLN A 199 3.69 8.16 2.84
N LEU A 200 4.20 9.31 3.26
CA LEU A 200 4.15 9.75 4.65
C LEU A 200 3.04 10.79 4.81
N ARG A 201 2.07 10.53 5.71
CA ARG A 201 0.88 11.37 5.90
C ARG A 201 1.23 12.79 6.33
N THR A 202 2.20 12.96 7.23
CA THR A 202 2.54 14.26 7.81
C THR A 202 3.89 14.74 7.28
N PRO A 203 3.92 15.78 6.42
CA PRO A 203 5.17 16.28 5.82
C PRO A 203 6.23 16.70 6.85
N THR A 204 5.82 17.20 8.02
CA THR A 204 6.74 17.59 9.11
C THR A 204 7.66 16.45 9.54
N TYR A 205 7.18 15.20 9.49
CA TYR A 205 7.98 14.03 9.86
C TYR A 205 8.99 13.61 8.78
N LYS A 206 8.99 14.28 7.62
CA LYS A 206 9.94 14.08 6.51
C LYS A 206 11.21 14.92 6.67
N GLN A 207 11.40 15.62 7.79
CA GLN A 207 12.59 16.42 8.02
C GLN A 207 13.79 15.49 8.28
N VAL A 208 14.67 15.41 7.28
CA VAL A 208 15.95 14.68 7.27
C VAL A 208 17.11 15.64 7.54
#